data_AF-A0A847YBV9-F1
#
_entry.id   AF-A0A847YBV9-F1
#
_cell.length_a   1.000
_cell.length_b   1.000
_cell.length_c   1.000
_cell.angle_alpha   90.00
_cell.angle_beta   90.00
_cell.angle_gamma   90.00
#
_symmetry.space_group_name_H-M   'P 1'
#
loop_
_entity.id
_entity.type
_entity.pdbx_description
1 polymer ?
#
loop_
_entity_poly.entity_id
_entity_poly.type
_entity_poly.pdbx_seq_one_letter_code
_entity_poly.pdbx_strand_id
1 'polypeptide(L)'
;ALAKQFQGFCAEVVMDDAARGRGDAACRAVVDGSTVWRTDSLRSAIAPAAVNLDVSDAERLDLIVEFGPRADELDYVDWLNARLIR
;
A
#
# COMPACT_ATOMS: atom_id res chain seq x y z
N ALA A 1 -10.53 11.21 -3.90
CA ALA A 1 -10.23 11.95 -5.13
C ALA A 1 -9.13 12.96 -4.83
N LEU A 2 -8.12 13.05 -5.68
CA LEU A 2 -6.95 13.91 -5.50
C LEU A 2 -7.18 15.34 -6.00
N ALA A 3 -8.20 15.54 -6.86
CA ALA A 3 -8.58 16.82 -7.43
C ALA A 3 -7.43 17.58 -8.14
N LYS A 4 -6.40 16.86 -8.61
CA LYS A 4 -5.22 17.42 -9.32
C LYS A 4 -4.46 18.49 -8.51
N GLN A 5 -4.45 18.36 -7.17
CA GLN A 5 -3.79 19.32 -6.27
C GLN A 5 -2.46 18.83 -5.68
N PHE A 6 -2.06 17.60 -5.99
CA PHE A 6 -0.91 16.94 -5.39
C PHE A 6 0.03 16.43 -6.47
N GLN A 7 1.32 16.47 -6.18
CA GLN A 7 2.38 15.99 -7.05
C GLN A 7 2.82 14.58 -6.68
N GLY A 8 2.76 14.24 -5.38
CA GLY A 8 3.31 12.98 -4.90
C GLY A 8 2.45 12.29 -3.84
N PHE A 9 2.64 10.98 -3.73
CA PHE A 9 2.20 10.19 -2.59
C PHE A 9 3.38 9.42 -2.02
N CYS A 10 3.57 9.53 -0.70
CA CYS A 10 4.61 8.80 0.02
C CYS A 10 3.99 7.97 1.14
N ALA A 11 4.45 6.73 1.29
CA ALA A 11 4.09 5.83 2.37
C ALA A 11 5.18 4.76 2.56
N GLU A 12 5.01 3.94 3.59
CA GLU A 12 5.71 2.67 3.76
C GLU A 12 4.67 1.60 4.08
N VAL A 13 4.82 0.39 3.57
CA VAL A 13 3.84 -0.69 3.75
C VAL A 13 4.45 -1.87 4.48
N VAL A 14 3.79 -2.33 5.53
CA VAL A 14 4.27 -3.45 6.33
C VAL A 14 3.11 -4.28 6.89
N MET A 15 3.40 -5.53 7.23
CA MET A 15 2.51 -6.36 8.05
C MET A 15 2.60 -5.88 9.51
N ASP A 16 1.46 -5.59 10.14
CA ASP A 16 1.38 -5.19 11.55
C ASP A 16 1.85 -6.35 12.46
N ASP A 17 2.60 -6.03 13.52
CA ASP A 17 3.05 -6.98 14.53
C ASP A 17 1.88 -7.71 15.24
N ALA A 18 0.68 -7.15 15.22
CA ALA A 18 -0.57 -7.77 15.69
C ALA A 18 -0.91 -9.06 14.91
N ALA A 19 -0.40 -9.23 13.69
CA ALA A 19 -0.49 -10.48 12.95
C ALA A 19 0.36 -11.61 13.55
N ARG A 20 1.25 -11.30 14.52
CA ARG A 20 2.07 -12.24 15.31
C ARG A 20 2.84 -13.24 14.45
N GLY A 21 3.40 -12.79 13.33
CA GLY A 21 4.18 -13.67 12.46
C GLY A 21 3.36 -14.49 11.46
N ARG A 22 2.03 -14.30 11.43
CA ARG A 22 1.08 -15.22 10.79
C ARG A 22 0.19 -14.55 9.74
N GLY A 23 0.48 -13.34 9.28
CA GLY A 23 -0.19 -12.75 8.12
C GLY A 23 0.56 -13.01 6.82
N ASP A 24 -0.14 -12.94 5.69
CA ASP A 24 0.42 -12.92 4.34
C ASP A 24 -0.51 -12.13 3.41
N ALA A 25 -0.14 -10.91 3.03
CA ALA A 25 -0.96 -10.07 2.16
C ALA A 25 -0.16 -9.57 0.96
N ALA A 26 -0.83 -9.15 -0.11
CA ALA A 26 -0.20 -8.38 -1.18
C ALA A 26 -0.80 -6.97 -1.22
N CYS A 27 -0.03 -5.99 -1.67
CA CYS A 27 -0.51 -4.61 -1.77
C CYS A 27 -0.30 -4.07 -3.17
N ARG A 28 -1.21 -3.18 -3.60
CA ARG A 28 -1.08 -2.42 -4.84
C ARG A 28 -1.46 -0.96 -4.60
N ALA A 29 -0.77 -0.06 -5.28
CA ALA A 29 -1.22 1.31 -5.47
C ALA A 29 -1.61 1.50 -6.93
N VAL A 30 -2.81 2.03 -7.13
CA VAL A 30 -3.43 2.24 -8.44
C VAL A 30 -3.70 3.73 -8.63
N VAL A 31 -3.16 4.31 -9.70
CA VAL A 31 -3.39 5.71 -10.08
C VAL A 31 -4.24 5.71 -11.35
N ASP A 32 -5.42 6.32 -11.27
CA ASP A 32 -6.40 6.41 -12.37
C ASP A 32 -6.64 5.07 -13.09
N GLY A 33 -6.77 3.99 -12.30
CA GLY A 33 -7.03 2.63 -12.78
C GLY A 33 -5.78 1.84 -13.20
N SER A 34 -4.60 2.46 -13.25
CA SER A 34 -3.34 1.78 -13.57
C SER A 34 -2.56 1.41 -12.31
N THR A 35 -2.18 0.14 -12.16
CA THR A 35 -1.29 -0.28 -11.05
C THR A 35 0.11 0.29 -11.30
N VAL A 36 0.58 1.14 -10.40
CA VAL A 36 1.90 1.80 -10.49
C VAL A 36 2.92 1.24 -9.51
N TRP A 37 2.46 0.56 -8.46
CA TRP A 37 3.30 -0.09 -7.47
C TRP A 37 2.60 -1.32 -6.92
N ARG A 38 3.37 -2.38 -6.63
CA ARG A 38 2.86 -3.61 -6.00
C ARG A 38 3.94 -4.35 -5.23
N THR A 39 3.50 -5.17 -4.28
CA THR A 39 4.30 -6.24 -3.68
C THR A 39 3.80 -7.59 -4.16
N ASP A 40 4.67 -8.60 -4.14
CA ASP A 40 4.25 -9.98 -4.42
C ASP A 40 3.68 -10.65 -3.16
N SER A 41 4.29 -10.41 -1.99
CA SER A 41 3.81 -10.87 -0.68
C SER A 41 4.48 -10.05 0.44
N LEU A 42 3.69 -9.74 1.46
CA LEU A 42 4.09 -9.11 2.71
C LEU A 42 3.95 -10.17 3.80
N ARG A 43 5.08 -10.79 4.17
CA ARG A 43 5.18 -11.69 5.32
C ARG A 43 5.79 -10.95 6.50
N SER A 44 5.57 -11.49 7.70
CA SER A 44 6.10 -10.89 8.92
C SER A 44 7.63 -10.76 8.90
N ALA A 45 8.15 -9.73 9.59
CA ALA A 45 9.58 -9.47 9.78
C ALA A 45 10.38 -9.07 8.52
N ILE A 46 9.71 -8.48 7.52
CA ILE A 46 10.37 -7.77 6.42
C ILE A 46 10.36 -6.28 6.74
N ALA A 47 11.43 -5.56 6.43
CA ALA A 47 11.46 -4.10 6.55
C ALA A 47 10.31 -3.46 5.75
N PRO A 48 9.72 -2.34 6.21
CA PRO A 48 8.63 -1.69 5.49
C PRO A 48 9.00 -1.40 4.02
N ALA A 49 8.08 -1.70 3.12
CA ALA A 49 8.25 -1.46 1.70
C ALA A 49 7.94 0.01 1.39
N ALA A 50 8.94 0.77 0.93
CA ALA A 50 8.77 2.17 0.60
C ALA A 50 7.88 2.36 -0.64
N VAL A 51 7.00 3.36 -0.58
CA VAL A 51 6.12 3.79 -1.65
C VAL A 51 6.37 5.26 -1.93
N ASN A 52 6.75 5.56 -3.16
CA ASN A 52 6.92 6.94 -3.64
C ASN A 52 6.37 7.03 -5.06
N LEU A 53 5.21 7.66 -5.21
CA LEU A 53 4.45 7.72 -6.45
C LEU A 53 4.31 9.16 -6.91
N ASP A 54 4.48 9.37 -8.20
CA ASP A 54 3.98 10.57 -8.86
C ASP A 54 2.46 10.44 -9.04
N VAL A 55 1.74 11.44 -8.55
CA VAL A 55 0.27 11.54 -8.68
C VAL A 55 -0.13 12.89 -9.26
N SER A 56 0.80 13.57 -9.93
CA SER A 56 0.55 14.81 -10.65
C SER A 56 -0.58 14.61 -11.65
N ASP A 57 -1.52 15.56 -11.69
CA ASP A 57 -2.72 15.54 -12.54
C ASP A 57 -3.67 14.35 -12.35
N ALA A 58 -3.39 13.45 -11.41
CA ALA A 58 -4.23 12.29 -11.15
C ALA A 58 -5.55 12.69 -10.46
N GLU A 59 -6.61 11.93 -10.75
CA GLU A 59 -7.92 12.13 -10.14
C GLU A 59 -8.14 11.20 -8.95
N ARG A 60 -7.56 9.99 -8.99
CA ARG A 60 -7.77 8.94 -8.02
C ARG A 60 -6.49 8.15 -7.75
N LEU A 61 -6.21 7.95 -6.47
CA LEU A 61 -5.27 6.98 -5.95
C LEU A 61 -6.07 5.95 -5.13
N ASP A 62 -5.97 4.68 -5.48
CA ASP A 62 -6.49 3.56 -4.70
C ASP A 62 -5.34 2.79 -4.06
N LEU A 63 -5.44 2.57 -2.75
CA LEU A 63 -4.54 1.72 -1.99
C LEU A 63 -5.27 0.40 -1.72
N ILE A 64 -4.76 -0.69 -2.25
CA ILE A 64 -5.44 -1.98 -2.26
C ILE A 64 -4.61 -2.98 -1.46
N VAL A 65 -5.27 -3.70 -0.56
CA VAL A 65 -4.73 -4.87 0.14
C VAL A 65 -5.47 -6.10 -0.38
N GLU A 66 -4.73 -7.09 -0.85
CA GLU A 66 -5.24 -8.39 -1.29
C GLU A 66 -4.85 -9.46 -0.26
N PHE A 67 -5.77 -10.39 -0.03
CA PHE A 67 -5.57 -11.50 0.90
C PHE A 67 -4.55 -12.50 0.37
N GLY A 68 -3.88 -13.19 1.29
CA GLY A 68 -2.97 -14.27 0.94
C GLY A 68 -3.63 -15.64 0.78
N PRO A 69 -2.83 -16.72 0.74
CA PRO A 69 -3.32 -18.08 0.52
C PRO A 69 -4.32 -18.60 1.59
N ARG A 70 -4.40 -17.94 2.75
CA ARG A 70 -5.31 -18.30 3.87
C ARG A 70 -6.51 -17.36 3.98
N ALA A 71 -6.91 -16.75 2.86
CA ALA A 71 -7.83 -15.62 2.88
C ALA A 71 -7.28 -14.53 3.82
N ASP A 72 -8.16 -13.77 4.48
CA ASP A 72 -7.83 -12.60 5.30
C ASP A 72 -7.32 -12.94 6.71
N GLU A 73 -6.98 -14.21 6.99
CA GLU A 73 -6.56 -14.66 8.33
C GLU A 73 -5.27 -13.97 8.79
N LEU A 74 -5.43 -12.93 9.62
CA LEU A 74 -4.35 -12.12 10.21
C LEU A 74 -3.60 -11.26 9.18
N ASP A 75 -4.22 -10.91 8.06
CA ASP A 75 -3.66 -10.05 7.03
C ASP A 75 -3.80 -8.56 7.41
N TYR A 76 -3.21 -8.21 8.56
CA TYR A 76 -3.23 -6.84 9.08
C TYR A 76 -2.09 -6.03 8.45
N VAL A 77 -2.43 -5.12 7.55
CA VAL A 77 -1.46 -4.30 6.82
C VAL A 77 -1.58 -2.84 7.23
N ASP A 78 -0.42 -2.23 7.51
CA ASP A 78 -0.29 -0.81 7.73
C ASP A 78 0.26 -0.09 6.50
N TRP A 79 -0.37 1.04 6.16
CA TRP A 79 0.19 2.07 5.29
C TRP A 79 0.76 3.19 6.18
N LEU A 80 1.99 2.98 6.63
CA LEU A 80 2.70 3.89 7.50
C LEU A 80 3.02 5.21 6.79
N ASN A 81 2.94 6.32 7.53
CA ASN A 81 3.32 7.66 7.06
C ASN A 81 2.64 8.09 5.75
N ALA A 82 1.49 7.50 5.41
CA ALA A 82 0.78 7.74 4.16
C ALA A 82 0.34 9.20 4.05
N ARG A 83 0.86 9.89 3.03
CA ARG A 83 0.61 11.31 2.84
C ARG A 83 0.72 11.72 1.39
N LEU A 84 -0.04 12.75 1.04
CA LEU A 84 0.06 13.45 -0.23
C LEU A 84 1.02 14.64 -0.10
N ILE A 85 1.78 14.89 -1.15
CA ILE A 85 2.74 15.99 -1.28
C ILE A 85 2.20 16.97 -2.34
N ARG A 86 2.23 18.26 -2.03
CA ARG A 86 1.82 19.35 -2.95
C ARG A 86 2.99 19.84 -3.78
#